data_AF-A0A640WBB1-F1
#
_entry.id   AF-A0A640WBB1-F1
#
_cell.length_a   1.000
_cell.length_b   1.000
_cell.length_c   1.000
_cell.angle_alpha   90.00
_cell.angle_beta   90.00
_cell.angle_gamma   90.00
#
_symmetry.space_group_name_H-M   'P 1'
#
loop_
_entity.id
_entity.type
_entity.pdbx_description
1 polymer ?
#
loop_
_entity_poly.entity_id
_entity_poly.type
_entity_poly.pdbx_seq_one_letter_code
_entity_poly.pdbx_strand_id
1 'polypeptide(L)'
;MNRTNFEHALIAAVMMLTAWALLTLIGAPGAPLIAFTIPFVWFLARECTSHEYRLGVARGWRWGKKLPVRWWEGIARGWTRDSMLDWITPALVCLLLLYVVQLGIGAFLT
;
A
#
# COMPACT_ATOMS: atom_id res chain seq x y z
N MET A 1 -12.84 -0.06 12.79
CA MET A 1 -11.39 -0.02 12.55
C MET A 1 -10.81 -1.16 13.35
N ASN A 2 -10.22 -2.14 12.67
CA ASN A 2 -9.78 -3.39 13.30
C ASN A 2 -8.28 -3.29 13.65
N ARG A 3 -7.79 -4.19 14.53
CA ARG A 3 -6.37 -4.24 14.91
C ARG A 3 -5.47 -4.41 13.67
N THR A 4 -5.91 -5.20 12.70
CA THR A 4 -5.25 -5.43 11.41
C THR A 4 -4.96 -4.15 10.65
N ASN A 5 -5.89 -3.19 10.65
CA ASN A 5 -5.76 -1.94 9.90
C ASN A 5 -4.63 -1.07 10.51
N PHE A 6 -4.48 -1.12 11.83
CA PHE A 6 -3.36 -0.47 12.54
C PHE A 6 -2.03 -1.17 12.30
N GLU A 7 -2.02 -2.51 12.28
CA GLU A 7 -0.83 -3.30 11.95
C GLU A 7 -0.35 -2.99 10.53
N HIS A 8 -1.26 -2.94 9.55
CA HIS A 8 -0.94 -2.52 8.18
C HIS A 8 -0.40 -1.10 8.12
N ALA A 9 -1.00 -0.17 8.86
CA ALA A 9 -0.52 1.21 8.94
C ALA A 9 0.89 1.32 9.53
N LEU A 10 1.17 0.55 10.58
CA LEU A 10 2.51 0.49 11.20
C LEU A 10 3.53 -0.11 10.23
N ILE A 11 3.20 -1.22 9.56
CA ILE A 11 4.08 -1.85 8.56
C ILE A 11 4.35 -0.88 7.42
N ALA A 12 3.34 -0.17 6.92
CA ALA A 12 3.48 0.81 5.86
C ALA A 12 4.40 1.98 6.27
N ALA A 13 4.26 2.47 7.51
CA ALA A 13 5.14 3.50 8.07
C ALA A 13 6.59 3.02 8.13
N VAL A 14 6.83 1.80 8.62
CA VAL A 14 8.18 1.21 8.69
C VAL A 14 8.78 1.03 7.30
N MET A 15 8.00 0.52 6.33
CA MET A 15 8.42 0.38 4.94
C MET A 15 8.84 1.73 4.34
N MET A 16 8.03 2.76 4.53
CA MET A 16 8.32 4.11 4.04
C MET A 16 9.58 4.69 4.67
N LEU A 17 9.70 4.66 6.00
CA LEU A 17 10.85 5.25 6.70
C LEU A 17 12.15 4.53 6.35
N THR A 18 12.11 3.20 6.21
CA THR A 18 13.26 2.40 5.80
C THR A 18 13.68 2.73 4.38
N ALA A 19 12.72 2.76 3.44
CA ALA A 19 13.00 3.10 2.05
C ALA A 19 13.52 4.54 1.92
N TRP A 20 12.92 5.49 2.64
CA TRP A 20 13.36 6.87 2.67
C TRP A 20 14.80 6.98 3.19
N ALA A 21 15.12 6.36 4.33
CA ALA A 21 16.47 6.38 4.89
C ALA A 21 17.51 5.83 3.90
N LEU A 22 17.25 4.67 3.28
CA LEU A 22 18.15 4.08 2.29
C LEU A 22 18.35 4.97 1.07
N LEU A 23 17.26 5.54 0.53
CA LEU A 23 17.31 6.42 -0.65
C LEU A 23 18.01 7.74 -0.35
N THR A 24 17.81 8.30 0.84
CA THR A 24 18.51 9.51 1.28
C THR A 24 20.00 9.27 1.48
N LEU A 25 20.40 8.11 2.02
CA LEU A 25 21.82 7.76 2.20
C LEU A 25 22.61 7.70 0.88
N ILE A 26 21.96 7.27 -0.20
CA ILE A 26 22.58 7.23 -1.55
C ILE A 26 22.38 8.53 -2.35
N GLY A 27 21.78 9.56 -1.75
CA GLY A 27 21.53 10.84 -2.42
C GLY A 27 20.52 10.76 -3.56
N ALA A 28 19.57 9.81 -3.51
CA ALA A 28 18.59 9.65 -4.57
C ALA A 28 17.65 10.88 -4.65
N PRO A 29 17.52 11.53 -5.82
CA PRO A 29 16.61 12.64 -5.98
C PRO A 29 15.17 12.16 -5.81
N GLY A 30 14.36 12.93 -5.08
CA GLY A 30 12.96 12.56 -4.82
C GLY A 30 12.77 11.37 -3.88
N ALA A 31 13.78 11.01 -3.08
CA ALA A 31 13.74 9.92 -2.10
C ALA A 31 12.42 9.84 -1.28
N PRO A 32 11.86 10.94 -0.74
CA PRO A 32 10.60 10.87 0.02
C PRO A 32 9.41 10.38 -0.81
N LEU A 33 9.30 10.83 -2.07
CA LEU A 33 8.19 10.46 -2.93
C LEU A 33 8.29 8.99 -3.36
N ILE A 34 9.50 8.52 -3.69
CA ILE A 34 9.74 7.11 -4.03
C ILE A 34 9.45 6.22 -2.82
N ALA A 35 9.87 6.64 -1.62
CA ALA A 35 9.60 5.91 -0.40
C ALA A 35 8.10 5.81 -0.06
N PHE A 36 7.30 6.82 -0.41
CA PHE A 36 5.84 6.80 -0.26
C PHE A 36 5.16 5.83 -1.23
N THR A 37 5.59 5.76 -2.49
CA THR A 37 4.90 4.95 -3.50
C THR A 37 5.02 3.45 -3.22
N ILE A 38 6.10 3.00 -2.59
CA ILE A 38 6.35 1.59 -2.26
C ILE A 38 5.21 0.99 -1.40
N PRO A 39 4.95 1.45 -0.17
CA PRO A 39 3.88 0.90 0.65
C PRO A 39 2.49 1.16 0.04
N PHE A 40 2.29 2.31 -0.61
CA PHE A 40 1.00 2.63 -1.26
C PHE A 40 0.63 1.57 -2.31
N VAL A 41 1.54 1.30 -3.24
CA VAL A 41 1.32 0.30 -4.31
C VAL A 41 1.26 -1.11 -3.72
N TRP A 42 2.09 -1.43 -2.72
CA TRP A 42 2.08 -2.74 -2.07
C TRP A 42 0.72 -3.09 -1.46
N PHE A 43 0.16 -2.22 -0.63
CA PHE A 43 -1.12 -2.49 0.03
C PHE A 43 -2.30 -2.45 -0.96
N LEU A 44 -2.25 -1.56 -1.95
CA LEU A 44 -3.27 -1.54 -3.01
C LEU A 44 -3.26 -2.85 -3.83
N ALA A 45 -2.09 -3.30 -4.26
CA ALA A 45 -1.94 -4.54 -5.03
C ALA A 45 -2.33 -5.78 -4.20
N ARG A 46 -2.01 -5.81 -2.90
CA ARG A 46 -2.44 -6.86 -1.98
C ARG A 46 -3.96 -6.97 -1.90
N GLU A 47 -4.67 -5.85 -1.81
CA GLU A 47 -6.14 -5.88 -1.77
C GLU A 47 -6.72 -6.33 -3.10
N CYS A 48 -6.24 -5.79 -4.22
CA CYS A 48 -6.68 -6.20 -5.56
C CYS A 48 -6.51 -7.71 -5.78
N THR A 49 -5.35 -8.28 -5.43
CA THR A 49 -5.08 -9.73 -5.56
C THR A 49 -5.95 -10.57 -4.62
N SER A 50 -6.21 -10.08 -3.41
CA SER A 50 -7.14 -10.73 -2.46
C SER A 50 -8.58 -10.75 -2.98
N HIS A 51 -9.01 -9.70 -3.70
CA HIS A 51 -10.30 -9.67 -4.39
C HIS A 51 -10.36 -10.67 -5.55
N GLU A 52 -9.34 -10.72 -6.40
CA GLU A 52 -9.27 -11.70 -7.48
C GLU A 52 -9.33 -13.14 -6.94
N TYR A 53 -8.62 -13.41 -5.85
CA TYR A 53 -8.64 -14.70 -5.19
C TYR A 53 -10.04 -15.06 -4.68
N ARG A 54 -10.70 -14.15 -3.95
CA ARG A 54 -12.08 -14.36 -3.46
C ARG A 54 -13.07 -14.61 -4.59
N LEU A 55 -12.97 -13.84 -5.68
CA LEU A 55 -13.80 -14.01 -6.88
C LEU A 55 -13.54 -15.36 -7.56
N GLY A 56 -12.28 -15.78 -7.65
CA GLY A 56 -11.92 -17.09 -8.18
C GLY A 56 -12.55 -18.20 -7.37
N VAL A 57 -12.36 -18.19 -6.04
CA VAL A 57 -12.91 -19.21 -5.13
C VAL A 57 -14.44 -19.24 -5.20
N ALA A 58 -15.11 -18.08 -5.23
CA ALA A 58 -16.57 -17.99 -5.38
C ALA A 58 -17.07 -18.59 -6.70
N ARG A 59 -16.24 -18.59 -7.76
CA ARG A 59 -16.52 -19.21 -9.06
C ARG A 59 -16.09 -20.69 -9.14
N GLY A 60 -15.74 -21.31 -8.01
CA GLY A 60 -15.32 -22.71 -7.94
C GLY A 60 -13.90 -22.96 -8.45
N TRP A 61 -13.06 -21.93 -8.50
CA TRP A 61 -11.64 -22.09 -8.85
C TRP A 61 -10.93 -22.99 -7.83
N ARG A 62 -10.02 -23.81 -8.34
CA ARG A 62 -9.12 -24.66 -7.56
C ARG A 62 -7.68 -24.32 -7.91
N TRP A 63 -6.81 -24.39 -6.90
CA TRP A 63 -5.37 -24.23 -7.07
C TRP A 63 -4.83 -25.08 -8.23
N GLY A 64 -3.92 -24.51 -9.02
CA GLY A 64 -3.35 -25.15 -10.22
C GLY A 64 -4.17 -24.99 -11.50
N LYS A 65 -5.39 -24.44 -11.44
CA LYS A 65 -6.17 -24.08 -12.64
C LYS A 65 -6.01 -22.60 -12.98
N LYS A 66 -6.27 -22.22 -14.23
CA LYS A 66 -6.33 -20.81 -14.64
C LYS A 66 -7.42 -20.09 -13.84
N LEU A 67 -7.08 -18.94 -13.25
CA LEU A 67 -8.03 -18.13 -12.49
C LEU A 67 -9.13 -17.60 -13.41
N PRO A 68 -10.43 -17.90 -13.16
CA PRO A 68 -11.54 -17.50 -14.01
C PRO A 68 -11.97 -16.06 -13.68
N VAL A 69 -11.02 -15.13 -13.61
CA VAL A 69 -11.22 -13.73 -13.22
C VAL A 69 -10.54 -12.84 -14.26
N ARG A 70 -11.21 -11.76 -14.68
CA ARG A 70 -10.62 -10.79 -15.60
C ARG A 70 -9.69 -9.86 -14.82
N TRP A 71 -8.63 -9.36 -15.47
CA TRP A 71 -7.61 -8.50 -14.85
C TRP A 71 -8.15 -7.23 -14.15
N TRP A 72 -9.33 -6.73 -14.57
CA TRP A 72 -9.95 -5.54 -13.97
C TRP A 72 -10.93 -5.89 -12.84
N GLU A 73 -11.35 -7.15 -12.71
CA GLU A 73 -12.39 -7.53 -11.74
C GLU A 73 -11.91 -7.40 -10.30
N GLY A 74 -10.62 -7.64 -10.02
CA GLY A 74 -10.02 -7.40 -8.70
C GLY A 74 -9.97 -5.93 -8.29
N ILE A 75 -9.95 -5.02 -9.27
CA ILE A 75 -9.93 -3.57 -9.05
C ILE A 75 -11.35 -3.03 -8.89
N ALA A 76 -12.33 -3.59 -9.60
CA ALA A 76 -13.67 -3.02 -9.67
C ALA A 76 -14.70 -3.71 -8.76
N ARG A 77 -14.48 -4.96 -8.34
CA ARG A 77 -15.50 -5.78 -7.66
C ARG A 77 -14.95 -6.44 -6.40
N GLY A 78 -15.84 -6.66 -5.42
CA GLY A 78 -15.52 -7.39 -4.18
C GLY A 78 -15.07 -6.51 -3.01
N TRP A 79 -14.92 -5.20 -3.21
CA TRP A 79 -14.53 -4.25 -2.16
C TRP A 79 -15.53 -4.23 -1.01
N THR A 80 -15.05 -4.61 0.16
CA THR A 80 -15.76 -4.41 1.43
C THR A 80 -15.23 -3.16 2.11
N ARG A 81 -16.01 -2.57 3.01
CA ARG A 81 -15.58 -1.42 3.81
C ARG A 81 -14.28 -1.69 4.57
N ASP A 82 -14.11 -2.91 5.09
CA ASP A 82 -12.90 -3.28 5.84
C ASP A 82 -11.67 -3.38 4.92
N SER A 83 -11.84 -3.99 3.75
CA SER A 83 -10.81 -4.05 2.71
C SER A 83 -10.41 -2.65 2.20
N MET A 84 -11.36 -1.72 2.11
CA MET A 84 -11.03 -0.32 1.81
C MET A 84 -10.17 0.30 2.90
N LEU A 85 -10.49 0.06 4.18
CA LEU A 85 -9.70 0.59 5.29
C LEU A 85 -8.30 -0.03 5.34
N ASP A 86 -8.13 -1.26 4.91
CA ASP A 86 -6.85 -1.97 4.90
C ASP A 86 -5.79 -1.36 3.99
N TRP A 87 -6.18 -0.66 2.91
CA TRP A 87 -5.22 0.08 2.07
C TRP A 87 -5.29 1.59 2.25
N ILE A 88 -6.47 2.16 2.56
CA ILE A 88 -6.62 3.61 2.77
C ILE A 88 -5.89 4.05 4.04
N THR A 89 -6.01 3.28 5.13
CA THR A 89 -5.38 3.64 6.41
C THR A 89 -3.85 3.73 6.29
N PRO A 90 -3.13 2.70 5.77
CA PRO A 90 -1.70 2.82 5.53
C PRO A 90 -1.36 3.93 4.53
N ALA A 91 -2.16 4.13 3.48
CA ALA A 91 -1.95 5.22 2.52
C ALA A 91 -2.00 6.61 3.17
N LEU A 92 -2.98 6.85 4.05
CA LEU A 92 -3.11 8.11 4.78
C LEU A 92 -1.95 8.33 5.76
N VAL A 93 -1.50 7.29 6.45
CA VAL A 93 -0.33 7.37 7.34
C VAL A 93 0.95 7.68 6.55
N CYS A 94 1.18 7.00 5.43
CA CYS A 94 2.32 7.30 4.56
C CYS A 94 2.23 8.71 3.95
N LEU A 95 1.03 9.20 3.63
CA LEU A 95 0.85 10.56 3.12
C LEU A 95 1.18 11.61 4.18
N LEU A 96 0.77 11.37 5.44
CA LEU A 96 1.13 12.23 6.57
C LEU A 96 2.64 12.23 6.79
N LEU A 97 3.28 11.06 6.76
CA LEU A 97 4.74 10.94 6.88
C LEU A 97 5.46 11.66 5.74
N LEU A 98 4.97 11.56 4.51
CA LEU A 98 5.53 12.28 3.36
C LEU A 98 5.50 13.78 3.61
N TYR A 99 4.35 14.30 4.05
CA TYR A 99 4.20 15.71 4.38
C TYR A 99 5.18 16.15 5.49
N VAL A 100 5.29 15.38 6.57
CA VAL A 100 6.23 15.66 7.67
C VAL A 100 7.69 15.65 7.20
N VAL A 101 8.09 14.66 6.41
CA VAL A 101 9.45 14.56 5.87
C VAL A 101 9.76 15.75 4.95
N GLN A 102 8.81 16.14 4.10
CA GLN A 102 8.97 17.29 3.19
C GLN A 102 9.08 18.62 3.96
N LEU A 103 8.29 18.81 5.03
CA LEU A 103 8.42 19.98 5.91
C LEU A 103 9.79 20.02 6.59
N GLY A 104 10.26 18.87 7.10
CA GLY A 104 11.58 18.77 7.73
C GLY A 104 12.71 19.12 6.76
N ILE A 105 12.66 18.59 5.54
CA ILE A 105 13.64 18.92 4.49
C ILE A 105 13.57 20.42 4.14
N GLY A 106 12.36 20.97 3.98
CA GLY A 106 12.16 22.39 3.68
C GLY A 106 12.73 23.31 4.76
N ALA A 107 12.55 22.97 6.04
CA ALA A 107 13.08 23.74 7.17
C ALA A 107 14.61 23.69 7.29
N PHE A 108 15.27 22.66 6.74
CA PHE A 108 16.74 22.53 6.75
C PHE A 108 17.44 23.22 5.57
N LEU A 109 16.70 23.59 4.52
CA LEU A 109 17.23 24.19 3.29
C LEU A 109 16.99 25.72 3.20
N THR A 110 16.32 26.31 4.19
CA THR A 110 16.12 27.77 4.37
C THR A 110 17.06 28.32 5.43
#